data_AF-A0A1S2PVK7-F1
#
_entry.id   AF-A0A1S2PVK7-F1
#
_cell.length_a   1.000
_cell.length_b   1.000
_cell.length_c   1.000
_cell.angle_alpha   90.00
_cell.angle_beta   90.00
_cell.angle_gamma   90.00
#
_symmetry.space_group_name_H-M   'P 1'
#
loop_
_entity.id
_entity.type
_entity.pdbx_description
1 polymer ?
#
loop_
_entity_poly.entity_id
_entity_poly.type
_entity_poly.pdbx_seq_one_letter_code
_entity_poly.pdbx_strand_id
1 'polypeptide(L)'
;MEGNHVRAGDVVLGHGLHWRGVIRTRRAVVTTTLAVGGLAVSLNYGGLLGSAHSHESVTSRVVAGISAGVFLVAALFAVRGATDDLVKLLAGRISDSRSVALRVLCLLFGYALVILGALSLIRVPWEKLLLGGALTGVILGIAAQPVLGNICAGLVLLVSHPFTIGERISIQSGPLGGRIEGEVTDMTLLFVQLHTEDGPVLLPNNAVLGAAIGPPAREVLAE
;
A
#
# COMPACT_ATOMS: atom_id res chain seq x y z
N MET A 1 -73.66 4.60 -13.08
CA MET A 1 -73.44 5.93 -12.48
C MET A 1 -71.98 5.97 -12.09
N GLU A 2 -71.13 6.30 -13.07
CA GLU A 2 -70.48 7.63 -13.20
C GLU A 2 -69.17 7.56 -12.40
N GLY A 3 -67.96 7.75 -12.91
CA GLY A 3 -67.50 8.40 -14.13
C GLY A 3 -66.19 9.10 -13.78
N ASN A 4 -65.09 8.69 -14.43
CA ASN A 4 -63.89 9.46 -14.77
C ASN A 4 -63.10 10.22 -13.68
N HIS A 5 -61.81 9.93 -13.56
CA HIS A 5 -60.77 10.91 -13.94
C HIS A 5 -59.43 10.21 -14.16
N VAL A 6 -59.07 10.10 -15.44
CA VAL A 6 -57.70 9.89 -15.92
C VAL A 6 -56.85 11.10 -15.53
N ARG A 7 -55.68 10.87 -14.92
CA ARG A 7 -54.51 11.75 -15.08
C ARG A 7 -53.34 10.95 -15.61
N ALA A 8 -52.99 11.29 -16.84
CA ALA A 8 -51.71 11.00 -17.46
C ALA A 8 -50.56 11.62 -16.66
N GLY A 9 -49.44 10.92 -16.59
CA GLY A 9 -48.24 11.39 -15.93
C GLY A 9 -47.12 10.36 -15.94
N ASP A 10 -46.87 9.73 -17.08
CA ASP A 10 -45.54 9.17 -17.36
C ASP A 10 -44.55 10.34 -17.39
N VAL A 11 -43.75 10.47 -16.35
CA VAL A 11 -42.47 11.19 -16.43
C VAL A 11 -41.43 10.38 -15.67
N VAL A 12 -40.76 9.55 -16.46
CA VAL A 12 -39.44 8.98 -16.22
C VAL A 12 -38.46 10.10 -15.84
N LEU A 13 -38.14 10.26 -14.56
CA LEU A 13 -37.00 11.04 -14.06
C LEU A 13 -36.56 10.41 -12.74
N GLY A 14 -35.35 9.90 -12.55
CA GLY A 14 -34.21 9.79 -13.43
C GLY A 14 -33.18 8.91 -12.71
N HIS A 15 -32.29 8.33 -13.51
CA HIS A 15 -31.07 7.70 -13.04
C HIS A 15 -30.37 8.56 -11.97
N GLY A 16 -30.47 8.16 -10.71
CA GLY A 16 -29.56 8.57 -9.63
C GLY A 16 -28.18 7.95 -9.83
N LEU A 17 -27.59 8.15 -11.01
CA LEU A 17 -26.20 7.86 -11.33
C LEU A 17 -25.32 8.65 -10.36
N HIS A 18 -24.68 7.98 -9.42
CA HIS A 18 -23.21 7.95 -9.29
C HIS A 18 -22.40 9.28 -9.37
N TRP A 19 -22.96 10.46 -9.09
CA TRP A 19 -22.27 11.75 -9.28
C TRP A 19 -21.31 12.14 -8.14
N ARG A 20 -21.39 11.52 -6.96
CA ARG A 20 -20.57 11.89 -5.78
C ARG A 20 -19.15 11.31 -5.78
N GLY A 21 -18.84 10.42 -6.74
CA GLY A 21 -17.49 9.87 -6.97
C GLY A 21 -16.64 10.72 -7.91
N VAL A 22 -17.24 11.23 -8.99
CA VAL A 22 -16.51 11.89 -10.10
C VAL A 22 -16.01 13.30 -9.75
N ILE A 23 -16.71 14.01 -8.85
CA ILE A 23 -16.32 15.36 -8.44
C ILE A 23 -15.06 15.33 -7.54
N ARG A 24 -14.75 14.19 -6.92
CA ARG A 24 -13.64 14.07 -5.95
C ARG A 24 -12.34 13.64 -6.59
N THR A 25 -12.38 12.72 -7.56
CA THR A 25 -11.23 12.37 -8.41
C THR A 25 -10.74 13.56 -9.22
N ARG A 26 -11.64 14.47 -9.64
CA ARG A 26 -11.25 15.75 -10.26
C ARG A 26 -10.43 16.63 -9.32
N ARG A 27 -10.68 16.62 -8.01
CA ARG A 27 -9.89 17.40 -7.03
C ARG A 27 -8.49 16.80 -6.84
N ALA A 28 -8.37 15.48 -6.79
CA ALA A 28 -7.08 14.79 -6.70
C ALA A 28 -6.22 15.10 -7.93
N VAL A 29 -6.76 14.95 -9.14
CA VAL A 29 -6.06 15.28 -10.39
C VAL A 29 -5.63 16.75 -10.42
N VAL A 30 -6.53 17.68 -10.09
CA VAL A 30 -6.21 19.12 -10.03
C VAL A 30 -5.10 19.41 -9.02
N THR A 31 -5.08 18.75 -7.86
CA THR A 31 -4.01 18.93 -6.87
C THR A 31 -2.69 18.31 -7.30
N THR A 32 -2.70 17.17 -8.02
CA THR A 32 -1.48 16.57 -8.57
C THR A 32 -0.90 17.42 -9.69
N THR A 33 -1.75 17.99 -10.56
CA THR A 33 -1.32 18.91 -11.61
C THR A 33 -0.80 20.22 -11.03
N LEU A 34 -1.41 20.73 -9.95
CA LEU A 34 -0.88 21.88 -9.20
C LEU A 34 0.46 21.58 -8.51
N ALA A 35 0.64 20.37 -7.96
CA ALA A 35 1.90 19.96 -7.34
C ALA A 35 3.02 19.83 -8.38
N VAL A 36 2.76 19.22 -9.54
CA VAL A 36 3.72 19.12 -10.65
C VAL A 36 4.04 20.50 -11.23
N GLY A 37 3.04 21.36 -11.39
CA GLY A 37 3.23 22.75 -11.81
C GLY A 37 4.08 23.55 -10.80
N GLY A 38 3.82 23.38 -9.50
CA GLY A 38 4.63 23.99 -8.43
C GLY A 38 6.08 23.52 -8.43
N LEU A 39 6.31 22.23 -8.67
CA LEU A 39 7.66 21.65 -8.80
C LEU A 39 8.40 22.21 -10.02
N ALA A 40 7.74 22.29 -11.18
CA ALA A 40 8.33 22.83 -12.41
C ALA A 40 8.67 24.33 -12.31
N VAL A 41 7.82 25.10 -11.63
CA VAL A 41 8.07 26.53 -11.34
C VAL A 41 9.20 26.67 -10.31
N SER A 42 9.25 25.85 -9.26
CA SER A 42 10.32 25.89 -8.27
C SER A 42 11.71 25.53 -8.84
N LEU A 43 11.76 24.66 -9.86
CA LEU A 43 13.02 24.30 -10.53
C LEU A 43 13.51 25.42 -11.46
N ASN A 44 12.59 26.20 -12.06
CA ASN A 44 12.92 27.32 -12.93
C ASN A 44 13.30 28.61 -12.17
N TYR A 45 12.71 28.86 -11.00
CA TYR A 45 12.90 30.13 -10.27
C TYR A 45 13.99 30.11 -9.19
N GLY A 46 14.80 29.06 -9.11
CA GLY A 46 15.99 29.02 -8.25
C GLY A 46 15.66 28.92 -6.75
N GLY A 47 15.93 27.76 -6.16
CA GLY A 47 15.64 27.48 -4.76
C GLY A 47 16.19 28.51 -3.75
N LEU A 48 15.58 28.55 -2.58
CA LEU A 48 15.65 29.58 -1.53
C LEU A 48 17.06 30.02 -1.06
N LEU A 49 18.11 29.26 -1.38
CA LEU A 49 19.46 29.45 -0.82
C LEU A 49 20.63 29.37 -1.83
N GLY A 50 20.38 29.29 -3.15
CA GLY A 50 21.49 28.98 -4.09
C GLY A 50 21.48 29.77 -5.40
N SER A 51 21.99 31.01 -5.34
CA SER A 51 22.84 31.59 -6.38
C SER A 51 23.40 32.90 -5.85
N ALA A 52 24.62 32.83 -5.32
CA ALA A 52 25.48 34.01 -5.20
C ALA A 52 25.75 34.55 -6.61
N HIS A 53 25.79 35.87 -6.73
CA HIS A 53 26.07 36.70 -7.92
C HIS A 53 24.86 37.24 -8.70
N SER A 54 24.13 38.17 -8.09
CA SER A 54 24.10 39.60 -8.48
C SER A 54 23.04 40.31 -7.64
N HIS A 55 23.22 41.62 -7.43
CA HIS A 55 22.40 42.45 -6.55
C HIS A 55 20.91 42.50 -6.96
N GLU A 56 20.05 41.60 -6.48
CA GLU A 56 18.59 41.84 -6.43
C GLU A 56 17.85 41.15 -5.26
N SER A 57 17.22 42.02 -4.48
CA SER A 57 16.06 41.97 -3.58
C SER A 57 15.62 40.71 -2.82
N VAL A 58 15.30 40.96 -1.55
CA VAL A 58 14.53 40.15 -0.58
C VAL A 58 13.27 39.49 -1.20
N THR A 59 12.72 40.07 -2.27
CA THR A 59 11.57 39.57 -3.04
C THR A 59 11.78 38.15 -3.56
N SER A 60 12.97 37.78 -4.03
CA SER A 60 13.27 36.44 -4.54
C SER A 60 13.13 35.37 -3.44
N ARG A 61 13.61 35.65 -2.23
CA ARG A 61 13.52 34.73 -1.08
C ARG A 61 12.09 34.57 -0.57
N VAL A 62 11.31 35.65 -0.58
CA VAL A 62 9.89 35.63 -0.18
C VAL A 62 9.06 34.83 -1.18
N VAL A 63 9.27 35.04 -2.48
CA VAL A 63 8.56 34.30 -3.54
C VAL A 63 8.93 32.80 -3.51
N ALA A 64 10.20 32.46 -3.31
CA ALA A 64 10.63 31.08 -3.16
C ALA A 64 10.06 30.42 -1.88
N GLY A 65 9.88 31.18 -0.80
CA GLY A 65 9.30 30.67 0.45
C GLY A 65 7.82 30.40 0.32
N ILE A 66 7.10 31.31 -0.33
CA ILE A 66 5.67 31.17 -0.61
C ILE A 66 5.43 30.01 -1.58
N SER A 67 6.23 29.87 -2.64
CA SER A 67 6.07 28.76 -3.59
C SER A 67 6.37 27.40 -2.95
N ALA A 68 7.36 27.31 -2.06
CA ALA A 68 7.65 26.10 -1.30
C ALA A 68 6.52 25.74 -0.32
N GLY A 69 5.94 26.73 0.37
CA GLY A 69 4.80 26.54 1.25
C GLY A 69 3.55 26.06 0.49
N VAL A 70 3.24 26.69 -0.64
CA VAL A 70 2.13 26.29 -1.51
C VAL A 70 2.35 24.88 -2.06
N PHE A 71 3.57 24.55 -2.48
CA PHE A 71 3.92 23.21 -2.94
C PHE A 71 3.69 22.16 -1.85
N LEU A 72 4.18 22.40 -0.62
CA LEU A 72 3.99 21.48 0.51
C LEU A 72 2.51 21.24 0.82
N VAL A 73 1.71 22.32 0.90
CA VAL A 73 0.28 22.21 1.17
C VAL A 73 -0.42 21.47 0.04
N ALA A 74 -0.15 21.83 -1.22
CA ALA A 74 -0.73 21.16 -2.39
C ALA A 74 -0.35 19.66 -2.44
N ALA A 75 0.90 19.32 -2.15
CA ALA A 75 1.38 17.95 -2.15
C ALA A 75 0.74 17.11 -1.03
N LEU A 76 0.57 17.66 0.17
CA LEU A 76 -0.14 17.00 1.27
C LEU A 76 -1.61 16.74 0.92
N PHE A 77 -2.28 17.70 0.29
CA PHE A 77 -3.65 17.52 -0.17
C PHE A 77 -3.75 16.50 -1.32
N ALA A 78 -2.79 16.50 -2.25
CA ALA A 78 -2.72 15.53 -3.34
C ALA A 78 -2.54 14.10 -2.81
N VAL A 79 -1.65 13.90 -1.82
CA VAL A 79 -1.45 12.58 -1.20
C VAL A 79 -2.70 12.07 -0.52
N ARG A 80 -3.39 12.93 0.25
CA ARG A 80 -4.65 12.55 0.90
C ARG A 80 -5.74 12.24 -0.12
N GLY A 81 -5.86 13.05 -1.16
CA GLY A 81 -6.80 12.81 -2.27
C GLY A 81 -6.53 11.50 -3.00
N ALA A 82 -5.29 11.27 -3.43
CA ALA A 82 -4.88 10.07 -4.13
C ALA A 82 -5.06 8.81 -3.27
N THR A 83 -4.75 8.88 -1.97
CA THR A 83 -4.92 7.77 -1.04
C THR A 83 -6.40 7.43 -0.85
N ASP A 84 -7.25 8.44 -0.65
CA ASP A 84 -8.69 8.26 -0.48
C ASP A 84 -9.38 7.73 -1.76
N ASP A 85 -8.83 8.03 -2.94
CA ASP A 85 -9.34 7.49 -4.21
C ASP A 85 -8.88 6.05 -4.41
N LEU A 86 -7.60 5.74 -4.14
CA LEU A 86 -7.05 4.39 -4.24
C LEU A 86 -7.74 3.43 -3.26
N VAL A 87 -7.94 3.87 -2.01
CA VAL A 87 -8.63 3.06 -0.99
C VAL A 87 -10.08 2.83 -1.36
N LYS A 88 -10.79 3.80 -1.96
CA LYS A 88 -12.18 3.58 -2.40
C LYS A 88 -12.29 2.62 -3.58
N LEU A 89 -11.34 2.66 -4.51
CA LEU A 89 -11.28 1.72 -5.63
C LEU A 89 -11.07 0.29 -5.13
N LEU A 90 -10.28 0.11 -4.08
CA LEU A 90 -9.97 -1.20 -3.49
C LEU A 90 -10.99 -1.65 -2.42
N ALA A 91 -11.65 -0.73 -1.71
CA ALA A 91 -12.65 -1.02 -0.69
C ALA A 91 -13.91 -1.68 -1.28
N GLY A 92 -14.19 -1.50 -2.58
CA GLY A 92 -15.24 -2.25 -3.27
C GLY A 92 -14.95 -3.75 -3.46
N ARG A 93 -13.74 -4.23 -3.12
CA ARG A 93 -13.28 -5.61 -3.34
C ARG A 93 -12.73 -6.30 -2.08
N ILE A 94 -12.60 -5.59 -0.96
CA ILE A 94 -11.82 -6.05 0.21
C ILE A 94 -12.58 -5.70 1.50
N SER A 95 -12.56 -6.58 2.53
CA SER A 95 -13.23 -6.32 3.81
C SER A 95 -12.67 -5.11 4.56
N ASP A 96 -13.52 -4.49 5.39
CA ASP A 96 -13.26 -3.21 6.07
C ASP A 96 -11.92 -3.16 6.81
N SER A 97 -11.50 -4.24 7.46
CA SER A 97 -10.26 -4.27 8.24
C SER A 97 -8.98 -4.15 7.39
N ARG A 98 -8.95 -4.77 6.20
CA ARG A 98 -7.78 -4.70 5.30
C ARG A 98 -7.69 -3.34 4.60
N SER A 99 -8.82 -2.65 4.42
CA SER A 99 -8.85 -1.30 3.82
C SER A 99 -8.12 -0.25 4.67
N VAL A 100 -8.17 -0.37 6.00
CA VAL A 100 -7.50 0.54 6.94
C VAL A 100 -5.98 0.38 6.83
N ALA A 101 -5.48 -0.86 6.82
CA ALA A 101 -4.06 -1.14 6.67
C ALA A 101 -3.50 -0.58 5.35
N LEU A 102 -4.22 -0.79 4.24
CA LEU A 102 -3.86 -0.24 2.93
C LEU A 102 -3.83 1.30 2.95
N ARG A 103 -4.82 1.93 3.58
CA ARG A 103 -4.87 3.39 3.71
C ARG A 103 -3.66 3.94 4.46
N VAL A 104 -3.31 3.34 5.58
CA VAL A 104 -2.15 3.75 6.38
C VAL A 104 -0.87 3.60 5.56
N LEU A 105 -0.71 2.48 4.85
CA LEU A 105 0.47 2.25 4.01
C LEU A 105 0.59 3.27 2.87
N CYS A 106 -0.51 3.57 2.17
CA CYS A 106 -0.52 4.59 1.13
C CYS A 106 -0.23 6.00 1.66
N LEU A 107 -0.76 6.36 2.83
CA LEU A 107 -0.47 7.64 3.47
C LEU A 107 1.01 7.75 3.86
N LEU A 108 1.57 6.71 4.48
CA LEU A 108 3.00 6.68 4.86
C LEU A 108 3.89 6.84 3.63
N PHE A 109 3.60 6.10 2.56
CA PHE A 109 4.35 6.20 1.31
C PHE A 109 4.21 7.59 0.67
N GLY A 110 2.99 8.13 0.62
CA GLY A 110 2.75 9.46 0.09
C GLY A 110 3.46 10.56 0.88
N TYR A 111 3.44 10.49 2.22
CA TYR A 111 4.21 11.43 3.06
C TYR A 111 5.71 11.29 2.84
N ALA A 112 6.23 10.08 2.68
CA ALA A 112 7.64 9.88 2.35
C ALA A 112 8.02 10.58 1.04
N LEU A 113 7.20 10.48 -0.02
CA LEU A 113 7.42 11.19 -1.28
C LEU A 113 7.34 12.72 -1.11
N VAL A 114 6.41 13.23 -0.30
CA VAL A 114 6.31 14.67 0.00
C VAL A 114 7.55 15.18 0.71
N ILE A 115 8.05 14.43 1.69
CA ILE A 115 9.28 14.77 2.43
C ILE A 115 10.48 14.80 1.48
N LEU A 116 10.62 13.78 0.61
CA LEU A 116 11.68 13.75 -0.41
C LEU A 116 11.59 14.92 -1.38
N GLY A 117 10.38 15.27 -1.83
CA GLY A 117 10.13 16.45 -2.66
C GLY A 117 10.51 17.74 -1.94
N ALA A 118 10.09 17.92 -0.70
CA ALA A 118 10.40 19.09 0.11
C ALA A 118 11.91 19.26 0.37
N LEU A 119 12.63 18.16 0.60
CA LEU A 119 14.09 18.15 0.73
C LEU A 119 14.79 18.62 -0.57
N SER A 120 14.23 18.30 -1.73
CA SER A 120 14.73 18.77 -3.02
C SER A 120 14.58 20.30 -3.17
N LEU A 121 13.49 20.89 -2.66
CA LEU A 121 13.26 22.34 -2.69
C LEU A 121 14.27 23.13 -1.87
N ILE A 122 14.78 22.53 -0.79
CA ILE A 122 15.77 23.17 0.11
C ILE A 122 17.20 23.09 -0.47
N ARG A 123 17.39 22.47 -1.65
CA ARG A 123 18.72 22.17 -2.24
C ARG A 123 19.68 21.57 -1.20
N VAL A 124 19.19 20.66 -0.37
CA VAL A 124 20.08 19.86 0.49
C VAL A 124 21.09 19.16 -0.44
N PRO A 125 22.40 19.24 -0.14
CA PRO A 125 23.40 18.60 -1.00
C PRO A 125 23.05 17.14 -1.19
N TRP A 126 22.97 16.72 -2.46
CA TRP A 126 22.52 15.39 -2.87
C TRP A 126 23.32 14.28 -2.18
N GLU A 127 24.59 14.52 -1.89
CA GLU A 127 25.47 13.63 -1.11
C GLU A 127 24.89 13.27 0.26
N LYS A 128 24.33 14.23 1.00
CA LYS A 128 23.74 14.00 2.33
C LYS A 128 22.41 13.25 2.22
N LEU A 129 21.62 13.56 1.19
CA LEU A 129 20.36 12.85 0.92
C LEU A 129 20.61 11.40 0.51
N LEU A 130 21.64 11.15 -0.30
CA LEU A 130 22.05 9.81 -0.71
C LEU A 130 22.57 9.00 0.48
N LEU A 131 23.40 9.61 1.34
CA LEU A 131 23.92 8.92 2.53
C LEU A 131 22.79 8.57 3.52
N GLY A 132 21.93 9.54 3.85
CA GLY A 132 20.80 9.31 4.74
C GLY A 132 19.75 8.37 4.14
N GLY A 133 19.48 8.50 2.84
CA GLY A 133 18.57 7.64 2.09
C GLY A 133 19.07 6.21 1.97
N ALA A 134 20.37 6.00 1.73
CA ALA A 134 20.97 4.67 1.69
C ALA A 134 20.87 3.96 3.04
N LEU A 135 21.23 4.64 4.13
CA LEU A 135 21.11 4.06 5.49
C LEU A 135 19.65 3.75 5.82
N THR A 136 18.73 4.69 5.57
CA THR A 136 17.30 4.50 5.81
C THR A 136 16.75 3.36 4.97
N GLY A 137 17.15 3.26 3.71
CA GLY A 137 16.76 2.20 2.79
C GLY A 137 17.23 0.82 3.26
N VAL A 138 18.46 0.70 3.78
CA VAL A 138 18.97 -0.55 4.36
C VAL A 138 18.15 -0.94 5.59
N ILE A 139 17.94 -0.01 6.53
CA ILE A 139 17.16 -0.28 7.76
C ILE A 139 15.73 -0.70 7.41
N LEU A 140 15.08 0.03 6.51
CA LEU A 140 13.71 -0.27 6.09
C LEU A 140 13.65 -1.60 5.33
N GLY A 141 14.64 -1.88 4.49
CA GLY A 141 14.78 -3.15 3.78
C GLY A 141 14.88 -4.32 4.75
N ILE A 142 15.76 -4.23 5.75
CA ILE A 142 15.91 -5.24 6.81
C ILE A 142 14.60 -5.43 7.58
N ALA A 143 13.92 -4.33 7.94
CA ALA A 143 12.64 -4.40 8.63
C ALA A 143 11.54 -5.09 7.77
N ALA A 144 11.58 -4.90 6.45
CA ALA A 144 10.62 -5.48 5.51
C ALA A 144 10.92 -6.94 5.13
N GLN A 145 12.15 -7.42 5.35
CA GLN A 145 12.60 -8.77 4.98
C GLN A 145 11.63 -9.89 5.38
N PRO A 146 11.05 -9.93 6.59
CA PRO A 146 10.14 -11.03 6.97
C PRO A 146 8.89 -11.11 6.11
N VAL A 147 8.31 -9.96 5.74
CA VAL A 147 7.10 -9.93 4.90
C VAL A 147 7.44 -10.32 3.47
N LEU A 148 8.50 -9.72 2.90
CA LEU A 148 8.95 -10.04 1.54
C LEU A 148 9.36 -11.50 1.39
N GLY A 149 10.07 -12.04 2.39
CA GLY A 149 10.47 -13.45 2.42
C GLY A 149 9.27 -14.39 2.38
N ASN A 150 8.20 -14.07 3.12
CA ASN A 150 6.96 -14.84 3.07
C ASN A 150 6.24 -14.74 1.72
N ILE A 151 6.19 -13.56 1.10
CA ILE A 151 5.61 -13.39 -0.24
C ILE A 151 6.37 -14.22 -1.26
N CYS A 152 7.70 -14.11 -1.31
CA CYS A 152 8.54 -14.87 -2.23
C CYS A 152 8.39 -16.37 -2.00
N ALA A 153 8.38 -16.82 -0.74
CA ALA A 153 8.17 -18.23 -0.43
C ALA A 153 6.77 -18.72 -0.83
N GLY A 154 5.74 -17.90 -0.61
CA GLY A 154 4.38 -18.19 -1.05
C GLY A 154 4.30 -18.37 -2.56
N LEU A 155 4.93 -17.48 -3.33
CA LEU A 155 5.01 -17.61 -4.79
C LEU A 155 5.72 -18.90 -5.21
N VAL A 156 6.80 -19.28 -4.53
CA VAL A 156 7.50 -20.54 -4.80
C VAL A 156 6.60 -21.75 -4.52
N LEU A 157 5.95 -21.81 -3.36
CA LEU A 157 5.01 -22.89 -3.00
C LEU A 157 3.86 -23.01 -4.00
N LEU A 158 3.33 -21.88 -4.47
CA LEU A 158 2.30 -21.83 -5.50
C LEU A 158 2.78 -22.30 -6.88
N VAL A 159 4.08 -22.27 -7.16
CA VAL A 159 4.61 -22.76 -8.45
C VAL A 159 5.00 -24.23 -8.34
N SER A 160 5.72 -24.61 -7.28
CA SER A 160 6.21 -25.97 -7.09
C SER A 160 5.15 -26.95 -6.63
N HIS A 161 4.02 -26.48 -6.08
CA HIS A 161 2.91 -27.30 -5.57
C HIS A 161 3.38 -28.53 -4.78
N PRO A 162 4.19 -28.37 -3.72
CA PRO A 162 4.78 -29.50 -2.99
C PRO A 162 3.75 -30.33 -2.23
N PHE A 163 2.56 -29.77 -1.98
CA PHE A 163 1.39 -30.39 -1.38
C PHE A 163 0.13 -29.66 -1.86
N THR A 164 -1.03 -30.27 -1.66
CA THR A 164 -2.33 -29.73 -2.10
C THR A 164 -3.24 -29.38 -0.92
N ILE A 165 -4.22 -28.50 -1.15
CA ILE A 165 -5.25 -28.19 -0.14
C ILE A 165 -6.10 -29.45 0.08
N GLY A 166 -6.33 -29.82 1.34
CA GLY A 166 -6.99 -31.05 1.76
C GLY A 166 -6.04 -32.22 2.05
N GLU A 167 -4.73 -32.03 1.84
CA GLU A 167 -3.72 -33.06 2.12
C GLU A 167 -3.28 -33.00 3.59
N ARG A 168 -3.22 -34.16 4.26
CA ARG A 168 -2.65 -34.27 5.61
C ARG A 168 -1.15 -34.46 5.52
N ILE A 169 -0.41 -33.50 6.05
CA ILE A 169 1.05 -33.45 5.98
C ILE A 169 1.67 -33.33 7.37
N SER A 170 2.92 -33.77 7.46
CA SER A 170 3.80 -33.54 8.60
C SER A 170 4.90 -32.57 8.18
N ILE A 171 4.96 -31.42 8.84
CA ILE A 171 6.02 -30.42 8.67
C ILE A 171 6.98 -30.51 9.84
N GLN A 172 8.27 -30.70 9.55
CA GLN A 172 9.32 -30.67 10.56
C GLN A 172 10.23 -29.48 10.31
N SER A 173 10.21 -28.52 11.23
CA SER A 173 10.92 -27.25 11.09
C SER A 173 11.51 -26.82 12.41
N GLY A 174 12.84 -26.65 12.44
CA GLY A 174 13.56 -26.15 13.61
C GLY A 174 13.01 -24.81 14.12
N PRO A 175 12.82 -23.79 13.24
CA PRO A 175 12.24 -22.51 13.62
C PRO A 175 10.81 -22.56 14.17
N LEU A 176 10.04 -23.61 13.87
CA LEU A 176 8.64 -23.76 14.31
C LEU A 176 8.50 -24.59 15.60
N GLY A 177 9.61 -24.95 16.24
CA GLY A 177 9.58 -25.65 17.53
C GLY A 177 9.31 -27.15 17.42
N GLY A 178 9.49 -27.76 16.25
CA GLY A 178 9.45 -29.22 16.11
C GLY A 178 8.60 -29.70 14.93
N ARG A 179 7.84 -30.77 15.16
CA ARG A 179 6.98 -31.42 14.17
C ARG A 179 5.54 -30.96 14.35
N ILE A 180 4.94 -30.48 13.28
CA ILE A 180 3.54 -30.05 13.22
C ILE A 180 2.86 -30.92 12.19
N GLU A 181 1.82 -31.65 12.61
CA GLU A 181 1.00 -32.47 11.72
C GLU A 181 -0.40 -31.87 11.61
N GLY A 182 -0.94 -31.84 10.39
CA GLY A 182 -2.28 -31.31 10.16
C GLY A 182 -2.69 -31.40 8.70
N GLU A 183 -3.96 -31.12 8.45
CA GLU A 183 -4.52 -30.99 7.10
C GLU A 183 -4.34 -29.57 6.58
N VAL A 184 -3.89 -29.42 5.33
CA VAL A 184 -3.74 -28.11 4.71
C VAL A 184 -5.11 -27.56 4.34
N THR A 185 -5.58 -26.52 5.04
CA THR A 185 -6.90 -25.95 4.81
C THR A 185 -6.90 -24.79 3.81
N ASP A 186 -5.83 -23.98 3.80
CA ASP A 186 -5.71 -22.84 2.91
C ASP A 186 -4.25 -22.44 2.67
N MET A 187 -4.01 -21.76 1.54
CA MET A 187 -2.71 -21.18 1.20
C MET A 187 -2.88 -19.73 0.72
N THR A 188 -2.36 -18.80 1.51
CA THR A 188 -2.30 -17.37 1.19
C THR A 188 -0.86 -17.00 0.79
N LEU A 189 -0.67 -15.83 0.16
CA LEU A 189 0.66 -15.29 -0.18
C LEU A 189 1.64 -15.19 0.99
N LEU A 190 1.15 -15.05 2.23
CA LEU A 190 2.01 -14.89 3.41
C LEU A 190 2.06 -16.11 4.33
N PHE A 191 0.99 -16.90 4.36
CA PHE A 191 0.82 -17.98 5.33
C PHE A 191 0.17 -19.20 4.69
N VAL A 192 0.57 -20.38 5.17
CA VAL A 192 -0.14 -21.64 5.00
C VAL A 192 -0.96 -21.88 6.26
N GLN A 193 -2.22 -22.27 6.10
CA GLN A 193 -3.09 -22.63 7.21
C GLN A 193 -3.20 -24.15 7.30
N LEU A 194 -2.90 -24.68 8.48
CA LEU A 194 -3.11 -26.08 8.81
C LEU A 194 -4.21 -26.21 9.85
N HIS A 195 -4.99 -27.28 9.77
CA HIS A 195 -5.83 -27.74 10.85
C HIS A 195 -5.13 -28.91 11.56
N THR A 196 -4.68 -28.65 12.78
CA THR A 196 -4.07 -29.66 13.65
C THR A 196 -5.11 -30.14 14.67
N GLU A 197 -4.78 -31.18 15.46
CA GLU A 197 -5.66 -31.70 16.52
C GLU A 197 -5.99 -30.63 17.59
N ASP A 198 -5.07 -29.70 17.83
CA ASP A 198 -5.23 -28.59 18.77
C ASP A 198 -5.98 -27.39 18.18
N GLY A 199 -6.27 -27.41 16.87
CA GLY A 199 -7.00 -26.36 16.15
C GLY A 199 -6.24 -25.77 14.95
N PRO A 200 -6.71 -24.63 14.41
CA PRO A 200 -6.08 -24.01 13.25
C PRO A 200 -4.75 -23.32 13.60
N VAL A 201 -3.71 -23.60 12.82
CA VAL A 201 -2.37 -23.02 12.95
C VAL A 201 -2.00 -22.27 11.67
N LEU A 202 -1.44 -21.07 11.82
CA LEU A 202 -0.93 -20.26 10.72
C LEU A 202 0.58 -20.34 10.67
N LEU A 203 1.12 -20.84 9.56
CA LEU A 203 2.54 -21.03 9.37
C LEU A 203 3.08 -20.03 8.34
N PRO A 204 4.14 -19.28 8.67
CA PRO A 204 4.81 -18.41 7.70
C PRO A 204 5.31 -19.21 6.49
N ASN A 205 5.01 -18.74 5.29
CA ASN A 205 5.42 -19.44 4.05
C ASN A 205 6.93 -19.67 3.98
N ASN A 206 7.74 -18.74 4.47
CA ASN A 206 9.20 -18.89 4.49
C ASN A 206 9.66 -20.05 5.38
N ALA A 207 8.97 -20.29 6.49
CA ALA A 207 9.26 -21.36 7.43
C ALA A 207 8.81 -22.71 6.87
N VAL A 208 7.69 -22.75 6.14
CA VAL A 208 7.19 -23.95 5.45
C VAL A 208 8.10 -24.35 4.30
N LEU A 209 8.53 -23.38 3.48
CA LEU A 209 9.41 -23.64 2.34
C LEU A 209 10.77 -24.20 2.78
N GLY A 210 11.27 -23.78 3.94
CA GLY A 210 12.52 -24.30 4.53
C GLY A 210 12.36 -25.56 5.38
N ALA A 211 11.15 -26.11 5.50
CA ALA A 211 10.88 -27.27 6.34
C ALA A 211 10.99 -28.60 5.56
N ALA A 212 11.23 -29.68 6.28
CA ALA A 212 11.04 -31.02 5.75
C ALA A 212 9.54 -31.36 5.77
N ILE A 213 8.99 -31.72 4.61
CA ILE A 213 7.56 -32.05 4.44
C ILE A 213 7.47 -33.53 4.06
N GLY A 214 6.55 -34.26 4.71
CA GLY A 214 6.30 -35.66 4.41
C GLY A 214 4.97 -36.15 4.95
N PRO A 215 4.63 -37.43 4.74
CA PRO A 215 3.40 -38.01 5.27
C PRO A 215 3.40 -38.01 6.81
N PRO A 216 2.21 -37.95 7.45
CA PRO A 216 2.09 -38.09 8.90
C PRO A 216 2.64 -39.45 9.36
N ALA A 217 3.11 -39.53 10.61
CA ALA A 217 3.58 -40.82 11.14
C ALA A 217 2.44 -41.84 11.10
N ARG A 218 2.71 -43.05 10.59
CA ARG A 218 1.80 -44.18 10.78
C ARG A 218 1.75 -44.48 12.27
N GLU A 219 0.58 -44.42 12.87
CA GLU A 219 0.32 -45.13 14.12
C GLU A 219 0.59 -46.61 13.85
N VAL A 220 1.71 -47.10 14.38
CA VAL A 220 1.97 -48.53 14.43
C VAL A 220 0.94 -49.06 15.42
N LEU A 221 -0.15 -49.61 14.89
CA LEU A 221 -1.11 -50.38 15.67
C LEU A 221 -0.29 -51.48 16.36
N ALA A 222 -0.07 -51.33 17.66
CA ALA A 222 0.51 -52.36 18.49
C ALA A 222 -0.52 -53.49 18.58
N GLU A 223 -0.26 -54.58 17.86
CA GLU A 223 -0.91 -55.88 18.08
C GLU A 223 -0.48 -56.49 19.42
#